data_AF-A0A7C3IPH7-F1
#
_entry.id   AF-A0A7C3IPH7-F1
#
_cell.length_a   1.000
_cell.length_b   1.000
_cell.length_c   1.000
_cell.angle_alpha   90.00
_cell.angle_beta   90.00
_cell.angle_gamma   90.00
#
_symmetry.space_group_name_H-M   'P 1'
#
loop_
_entity.id
_entity.type
_entity.pdbx_description
1 polymer ?
#
loop_
_entity_poly.entity_id
_entity_poly.type
_entity_poly.pdbx_seq_one_letter_code
_entity_poly.pdbx_strand_id
1 'polypeptide(L)'
;MEFDANNPAAFWRDYESLHGEKVLAHALGCYMTGWQEFSGPLWGLLIATDGGFRFHHFPHEGWIQVLSRMSGTGGSAPKEKTIFIPRRDLLEVQLILEKSWIRKLLTPSAPQLAIRFSQADGTEGLLLAETDKTAQPVVRALQSLLIQES
;
A
#
# COMPACT_ATOMS: atom_id res chain seq x y z
N MET A 1 -1.92 -16.90 10.92
CA MET A 1 -2.43 -17.38 9.62
C MET A 1 -1.21 -17.86 8.83
N GLU A 2 -1.14 -19.15 8.52
CA GLU A 2 -0.01 -19.70 7.77
C GLU A 2 -0.23 -19.41 6.29
N PHE A 3 0.70 -18.69 5.66
CA PHE A 3 0.63 -18.36 4.24
C PHE A 3 1.01 -19.60 3.43
N ASP A 4 0.02 -20.27 2.83
CA ASP A 4 0.29 -21.28 1.80
C ASP A 4 0.55 -20.58 0.47
N ALA A 5 1.82 -20.47 0.10
CA ALA A 5 2.26 -19.89 -1.17
C ALA A 5 1.65 -20.60 -2.40
N ASN A 6 1.10 -21.80 -2.24
CA ASN A 6 0.47 -22.57 -3.31
C ASN A 6 -1.02 -22.23 -3.52
N ASN A 7 -1.62 -21.37 -2.67
CA ASN A 7 -3.02 -20.97 -2.83
C ASN A 7 -3.29 -19.48 -2.53
N PRO A 8 -2.93 -18.57 -3.46
CA PRO A 8 -3.21 -17.14 -3.32
C PRO A 8 -4.70 -16.80 -3.15
N ALA A 9 -5.60 -17.60 -3.72
CA ALA A 9 -7.03 -17.40 -3.60
C ALA A 9 -7.53 -17.67 -2.17
N ALA A 10 -6.97 -18.68 -1.48
CA ALA A 10 -7.27 -18.92 -0.08
C ALA A 10 -6.79 -17.76 0.80
N PHE A 11 -5.57 -17.27 0.56
CA PHE A 11 -5.05 -16.11 1.28
C PHE A 11 -5.99 -14.90 1.20
N TRP A 12 -6.42 -14.52 0.00
CA TRP A 12 -7.28 -13.34 -0.16
C TRP A 12 -8.66 -13.54 0.46
N ARG A 13 -9.27 -14.72 0.31
CA ARG A 13 -10.55 -15.03 0.96
C ARG A 13 -10.44 -14.93 2.49
N ASP A 14 -9.38 -15.47 3.05
CA ASP A 14 -9.19 -15.46 4.51
C ASP A 14 -8.86 -14.03 4.99
N TYR A 15 -8.13 -13.24 4.20
CA TYR A 15 -7.88 -11.81 4.43
C TYR A 15 -9.19 -10.99 4.41
N GLU A 16 -10.03 -11.19 3.39
CA GLU A 16 -11.36 -10.56 3.28
C GLU A 16 -12.25 -10.95 4.46
N SER A 17 -12.25 -12.23 4.86
CA SER A 17 -13.02 -12.72 6.01
C SER A 17 -12.52 -12.13 7.33
N LEU A 18 -11.22 -11.91 7.48
CA LEU A 18 -10.63 -11.33 8.69
C LEU A 18 -10.98 -9.85 8.83
N HIS A 19 -10.95 -9.11 7.72
CA HIS A 19 -11.16 -7.66 7.72
C HIS A 19 -12.61 -7.24 7.45
N GLY A 20 -13.47 -8.17 7.02
CA GLY A 20 -14.87 -7.89 6.70
C GLY A 20 -15.06 -7.00 5.48
N GLU A 21 -14.05 -6.91 4.61
CA GLU A 21 -14.01 -6.02 3.45
C GLU A 21 -13.56 -6.82 2.22
N LYS A 22 -14.16 -6.53 1.07
CA LYS A 22 -13.77 -7.14 -0.20
C LYS A 22 -12.52 -6.47 -0.75
N VAL A 23 -11.53 -7.26 -1.17
CA VAL A 23 -10.34 -6.75 -1.84
C VAL A 23 -10.67 -6.46 -3.30
N LEU A 24 -10.47 -5.21 -3.72
CA LEU A 24 -10.71 -4.75 -5.09
C LEU A 24 -9.44 -4.83 -5.93
N ALA A 25 -8.30 -4.50 -5.33
CA ALA A 25 -6.99 -4.55 -5.95
C ALA A 25 -5.88 -4.56 -4.90
N HIS A 26 -4.71 -5.08 -5.26
CA HIS A 26 -3.53 -5.06 -4.40
C HIS A 26 -2.25 -4.90 -5.21
N ALA A 27 -1.21 -4.34 -4.60
CA ALA A 27 0.13 -4.23 -5.16
C ALA A 27 1.19 -4.28 -4.05
N LEU A 28 2.44 -4.49 -4.43
CA LEU A 28 3.57 -4.31 -3.52
C LEU A 28 4.00 -2.83 -3.52
N GLY A 29 4.37 -2.32 -2.36
CA GLY A 29 4.96 -1.00 -2.24
C GLY A 29 5.78 -0.83 -0.97
N CYS A 30 6.51 0.27 -0.92
CA CYS A 30 7.28 0.70 0.23
C CYS A 30 6.60 1.94 0.82
N TYR A 31 5.94 1.79 1.96
CA TYR A 31 5.45 2.93 2.74
C TYR A 31 6.63 3.81 3.15
N MET A 32 6.54 5.10 2.88
CA MET A 32 7.60 6.07 3.14
C MET A 32 7.25 6.95 4.34
N THR A 33 6.05 7.55 4.34
CA THR A 33 5.63 8.53 5.34
C THR A 33 4.12 8.77 5.31
N GLY A 34 3.62 9.53 6.28
CA GLY A 34 2.24 10.01 6.36
C GLY A 34 1.37 9.34 7.41
N TRP A 35 1.92 8.43 8.21
CA TRP A 35 1.26 7.80 9.34
C TRP A 35 1.97 8.11 10.65
N GLN A 36 1.22 8.51 11.69
CA GLN A 36 1.82 8.99 12.94
C GLN A 36 2.46 7.88 13.78
N GLU A 37 1.93 6.64 13.70
CA GLU A 37 2.36 5.55 14.59
C GLU A 37 3.72 4.95 14.21
N PHE A 38 4.19 5.14 12.98
CA PHE A 38 5.49 4.63 12.53
C PHE A 38 6.01 5.33 11.27
N SER A 39 7.34 5.37 11.16
CA SER A 39 8.05 5.90 10.01
C SER A 39 8.41 4.80 9.01
N GLY A 40 8.46 5.14 7.72
CA GLY A 40 9.04 4.29 6.69
C GLY A 40 10.59 4.35 6.68
N PRO A 41 11.25 3.64 5.77
CA PRO A 41 10.67 2.79 4.72
C PRO A 41 10.18 1.43 5.24
N LEU A 42 8.97 1.02 4.87
CA LEU A 42 8.43 -0.32 5.16
C LEU A 42 7.81 -0.94 3.91
N TRP A 43 8.32 -2.10 3.50
CA TRP A 43 7.71 -2.87 2.42
C TRP A 43 6.44 -3.55 2.87
N GLY A 44 5.43 -3.61 2.01
CA GLY A 44 4.17 -4.24 2.34
C GLY A 44 3.19 -4.24 1.18
N LEU A 45 2.00 -4.77 1.42
CA LEU A 45 0.92 -4.74 0.47
C LEU A 45 0.18 -3.41 0.56
N LEU A 46 -0.01 -2.77 -0.59
CA LEU A 46 -0.94 -1.66 -0.83
C LEU A 46 -2.25 -2.28 -1.31
N ILE A 47 -3.31 -2.16 -0.53
CA ILE A 47 -4.56 -2.90 -0.75
C ILE A 47 -5.71 -1.90 -0.83
N ALA A 48 -6.44 -1.93 -1.94
CA ALA A 48 -7.73 -1.26 -2.07
C ALA A 48 -8.83 -2.26 -1.70
N THR A 49 -9.65 -1.91 -0.72
CA THR A 49 -10.85 -2.66 -0.34
C THR A 49 -12.10 -1.84 -0.63
N ASP A 50 -13.28 -2.45 -0.58
CA ASP A 50 -14.55 -1.70 -0.65
C ASP A 50 -14.75 -0.74 0.54
N GLY A 51 -14.06 -0.99 1.67
CA GLY A 51 -14.03 -0.14 2.86
C GLY A 51 -12.98 0.97 2.86
N GLY A 52 -11.99 0.97 1.94
CA GLY A 52 -10.98 2.02 1.84
C GLY A 52 -9.59 1.53 1.42
N PHE A 53 -8.54 2.14 1.98
CA PHE A 53 -7.15 1.77 1.72
C PHE A 53 -6.52 1.09 2.94
N ARG A 54 -5.81 -0.03 2.70
CA ARG A 54 -4.97 -0.69 3.70
C ARG A 54 -3.52 -0.76 3.22
N PHE A 55 -2.60 -0.46 4.13
CA PHE A 55 -1.21 -0.93 4.02
C PHE A 55 -1.01 -2.07 5.01
N HIS A 56 -0.42 -3.17 4.56
CA HIS A 56 -0.11 -4.30 5.44
C HIS A 56 1.36 -4.71 5.26
N HIS A 57 2.16 -4.47 6.28
CA HIS A 57 3.53 -4.95 6.42
C HIS A 57 3.54 -6.23 7.26
N PHE A 58 3.98 -7.33 6.67
CA PHE A 58 4.03 -8.62 7.36
C PHE A 58 5.38 -8.80 8.08
N PRO A 59 5.42 -9.46 9.23
CA PRO A 59 6.68 -9.73 9.95
C PRO A 59 7.36 -11.04 9.50
N HIS A 60 6.65 -11.91 8.78
CA HIS A 60 7.01 -13.33 8.65
C HIS A 60 8.14 -13.64 7.65
N GLU A 61 8.91 -14.69 7.92
CA GLU A 61 10.07 -15.08 7.09
C GLU A 61 9.71 -15.47 5.64
N GLY A 62 8.48 -15.96 5.38
CA GLY A 62 8.07 -16.46 4.05
C GLY A 62 7.95 -15.39 2.96
N TRP A 63 7.41 -14.21 3.27
CA TRP A 63 7.35 -13.09 2.31
C TRP A 63 8.68 -12.32 2.26
N ILE A 64 9.44 -12.30 3.37
CA ILE A 64 10.81 -11.78 3.43
C ILE A 64 11.72 -12.57 2.48
N GLN A 65 11.57 -13.88 2.28
CA GLN A 65 12.38 -14.61 1.28
C GLN A 65 12.09 -14.18 -0.16
N VAL A 66 10.86 -13.79 -0.48
CA VAL A 66 10.47 -13.27 -1.81
C VAL A 66 11.01 -11.84 -2.00
N LEU A 67 10.99 -11.01 -0.96
CA LEU A 67 11.46 -9.63 -1.01
C LEU A 67 12.98 -9.46 -0.81
N SER A 68 13.64 -10.28 0.00
CA SER A 68 15.10 -10.24 0.22
C SER A 68 15.89 -10.60 -1.05
N ARG A 69 15.29 -11.42 -1.94
CA ARG A 69 15.79 -11.62 -3.31
C ARG A 69 15.76 -10.34 -4.16
N MET A 70 14.92 -9.37 -3.82
CA MET A 70 14.80 -8.08 -4.50
C MET A 70 15.51 -6.93 -3.78
N SER A 71 15.71 -6.96 -2.45
CA SER A 71 16.17 -5.79 -1.67
C SER A 71 17.48 -5.94 -0.88
N GLY A 72 18.18 -7.08 -0.95
CA GLY A 72 19.60 -7.20 -0.57
C GLY A 72 19.98 -6.82 0.88
N THR A 73 19.04 -6.68 1.80
CA THR A 73 19.30 -6.15 3.14
C THR A 73 18.79 -7.10 4.23
N GLY A 74 19.74 -7.71 4.96
CA GLY A 74 19.49 -8.55 6.12
C GLY A 74 19.46 -7.71 7.41
N GLY A 75 18.35 -7.75 8.12
CA GLY A 75 18.12 -7.10 9.41
C GLY A 75 17.00 -7.83 10.18
N SER A 76 16.95 -7.65 11.49
CA SER A 76 16.03 -8.35 12.41
C SER A 76 14.56 -8.31 11.98
N ALA A 77 13.83 -9.40 12.25
CA ALA A 77 12.43 -9.58 11.84
C ALA A 77 11.53 -8.42 12.34
N PRO A 78 10.95 -7.62 11.43
CA PRO A 78 10.11 -6.50 11.83
C PRO A 78 8.78 -6.99 12.42
N LYS A 79 8.10 -6.19 13.25
CA LYS A 79 6.75 -6.48 13.79
C LYS A 79 5.68 -6.16 12.74
N GLU A 80 4.56 -6.87 12.74
CA GLU A 80 3.42 -6.56 11.85
C GLU A 80 2.98 -5.11 12.03
N LYS A 81 2.77 -4.40 10.92
CA LYS A 81 2.31 -3.02 10.91
C LYS A 81 1.22 -2.87 9.86
N THR A 82 0.10 -2.26 10.26
CA THR A 82 -1.01 -2.00 9.37
C THR A 82 -1.40 -0.53 9.42
N ILE A 83 -1.83 -0.01 8.27
CA ILE A 83 -2.50 1.30 8.15
C ILE A 83 -3.86 1.02 7.58
N PHE A 84 -4.88 1.71 8.07
CA PHE A 84 -6.19 1.73 7.45
C PHE A 84 -6.68 3.17 7.33
N ILE A 85 -6.99 3.57 6.09
CA ILE A 85 -7.66 4.83 5.79
C ILE A 85 -9.08 4.45 5.31
N PRO A 86 -10.11 4.66 6.13
CA PRO A 86 -11.49 4.39 5.75
C PRO A 86 -11.89 5.19 4.51
N ARG A 87 -12.78 4.62 3.71
CA ARG A 87 -13.29 5.24 2.47
C ARG A 87 -13.79 6.67 2.69
N ARG A 88 -14.59 6.89 3.75
CA ARG A 88 -15.15 8.21 4.12
C ARG A 88 -14.09 9.28 4.43
N ASP A 89 -12.87 8.84 4.74
CA ASP A 89 -11.75 9.71 5.11
C ASP A 89 -10.81 9.93 3.92
N LEU A 90 -11.02 9.25 2.78
CA LEU A 90 -10.24 9.47 1.56
C LEU A 90 -10.67 10.78 0.90
N LEU A 91 -9.70 11.65 0.62
CA LEU A 91 -9.94 12.93 -0.05
C LEU A 91 -9.43 12.90 -1.50
N GLU A 92 -8.28 12.25 -1.72
CA GLU A 92 -7.65 12.19 -3.04
C GLU A 92 -6.70 11.00 -3.13
N VAL A 93 -6.66 10.35 -4.29
CA VAL A 93 -5.72 9.26 -4.57
C VAL A 93 -5.12 9.44 -5.95
N GLN A 94 -3.79 9.40 -6.03
CA GLN A 94 -3.06 9.58 -7.28
C GLN A 94 -1.82 8.68 -7.38
N LEU A 95 -1.45 8.36 -8.63
CA LEU A 95 -0.16 7.77 -8.94
C LEU A 95 0.74 8.84 -9.55
N ILE A 96 1.74 9.27 -8.79
CA ILE A 96 2.74 10.24 -9.23
C ILE A 96 3.76 9.49 -10.08
N LEU A 97 3.67 9.68 -11.40
CA LEU A 97 4.68 9.23 -12.36
C LEU A 97 5.63 10.39 -12.60
N GLU A 98 6.88 10.29 -12.15
CA GLU A 98 7.84 11.36 -12.38
C GLU A 98 8.17 11.48 -13.89
N LYS A 99 7.60 12.49 -14.55
CA LYS A 99 7.81 12.77 -15.98
C LYS A 99 9.12 13.54 -16.17
N SER A 100 10.26 12.86 -16.06
CA SER A 100 11.55 13.53 -16.25
C SER A 100 12.37 12.94 -17.41
N TRP A 101 11.90 13.19 -18.63
CA TRP A 101 12.74 13.37 -19.82
C TRP A 101 14.07 14.11 -19.58
N ILE A 102 14.11 15.06 -18.63
CA ILE A 102 15.32 15.86 -18.30
C ILE A 102 16.20 15.18 -17.22
N ARG A 103 15.67 14.24 -16.40
CA ARG A 103 16.45 13.51 -15.37
C ARG A 103 16.95 12.13 -15.82
N LYS A 104 16.77 11.73 -17.07
CA LYS A 104 17.29 10.46 -17.62
C LYS A 104 18.81 10.27 -17.48
N LEU A 105 19.56 11.31 -17.10
CA LEU A 105 21.00 11.22 -16.84
C LEU A 105 21.38 10.88 -15.38
N LEU A 106 20.46 10.98 -14.42
CA LEU A 106 20.76 10.86 -12.98
C LEU A 106 19.56 10.20 -12.25
N THR A 107 19.45 8.87 -12.35
CA THR A 107 18.56 7.97 -11.60
C THR A 107 17.04 8.13 -11.82
N PRO A 108 16.34 7.12 -12.37
CA PRO A 108 14.88 7.13 -12.47
C PRO A 108 14.25 7.00 -11.07
N SER A 109 13.45 7.99 -10.64
CA SER A 109 12.62 7.89 -9.43
C SER A 109 11.47 6.89 -9.63
N ALA A 110 11.22 6.05 -8.63
CA ALA A 110 10.11 5.11 -8.66
C ALA A 110 8.75 5.85 -8.64
N PRO A 111 7.70 5.32 -9.30
CA PRO A 111 6.33 5.78 -9.10
C PRO A 111 5.94 5.87 -7.63
N GLN A 112 5.10 6.83 -7.27
CA GLN A 112 4.59 6.98 -5.91
C GLN A 112 3.07 6.96 -5.88
N LEU A 113 2.51 6.10 -5.04
CA LEU A 113 1.12 6.22 -4.60
C LEU A 113 1.06 7.34 -3.55
N ALA A 114 0.20 8.32 -3.78
CA ALA A 114 -0.08 9.38 -2.83
C ALA A 114 -1.57 9.39 -2.49
N ILE A 115 -1.88 9.37 -1.19
CA ILE A 115 -3.24 9.39 -0.65
C ILE A 115 -3.38 10.58 0.30
N ARG A 116 -4.26 11.52 -0.05
CA ARG A 116 -4.69 12.59 0.85
C ARG A 116 -5.93 12.13 1.61
N PHE A 117 -5.96 12.34 2.91
CA PHE A 117 -7.02 11.84 3.78
C PHE A 117 -7.31 12.78 4.95
N SER A 118 -8.53 12.73 5.51
CA SER A 118 -8.88 13.44 6.73
C SER A 118 -8.44 12.68 7.97
N GLN A 119 -7.90 13.39 8.96
CA GLN A 119 -7.57 12.87 10.27
C GLN A 119 -8.72 13.11 11.26
N ALA A 120 -8.66 12.41 12.39
CA ALA A 120 -9.68 12.51 13.44
C ALA A 120 -9.81 13.93 14.05
N ASP A 121 -8.75 14.73 13.99
CA ASP A 121 -8.73 16.12 14.46
C ASP A 121 -9.22 17.13 13.40
N GLY A 122 -9.65 16.63 12.23
CA GLY A 122 -10.12 17.45 11.11
C GLY A 122 -9.00 18.01 10.22
N THR A 123 -7.72 17.71 10.52
CA THR A 123 -6.60 18.07 9.64
C THR A 123 -6.47 17.08 8.48
N GLU A 124 -5.68 17.44 7.46
CA GLU A 124 -5.40 16.56 6.33
C GLU A 124 -4.03 15.88 6.48
N GLY A 125 -3.98 14.58 6.19
CA GLY A 125 -2.76 13.80 6.06
C GLY A 125 -2.42 13.50 4.60
N LEU A 126 -1.13 13.23 4.34
CA LEU A 126 -0.64 12.74 3.06
C LEU A 126 0.21 11.49 3.27
N LEU A 127 -0.32 10.34 2.86
CA LEU A 127 0.41 9.07 2.85
C LEU A 127 1.14 8.91 1.51
N LEU A 128 2.42 8.59 1.59
CA LEU A 128 3.26 8.30 0.43
C LEU A 128 3.82 6.88 0.51
N ALA A 129 3.66 6.14 -0.60
CA ALA A 129 4.30 4.85 -0.80
C ALA A 129 4.98 4.79 -2.17
N GLU A 130 6.25 4.39 -2.20
CA GLU A 130 6.92 4.04 -3.45
C GLU A 130 6.37 2.73 -3.98
N THR A 131 6.18 2.65 -5.28
CA THR A 131 5.61 1.48 -5.95
C THR A 131 6.07 1.45 -7.41
N ASP A 132 5.56 0.50 -8.18
CA ASP A 132 5.73 0.47 -9.63
C ASP A 132 4.38 0.64 -10.35
N LYS A 133 4.37 0.44 -11.66
CA LYS A 133 3.15 0.61 -12.47
C LYS A 133 2.06 -0.42 -12.14
N THR A 134 2.39 -1.51 -11.44
CA THR A 134 1.41 -2.53 -11.02
C THR A 134 0.46 -2.05 -9.94
N ALA A 135 0.74 -0.91 -9.27
CA ALA A 135 -0.21 -0.27 -8.35
C ALA A 135 -1.33 0.52 -9.04
N GLN A 136 -1.32 0.64 -10.37
CA GLN A 136 -2.37 1.35 -11.11
C GLN A 136 -3.80 0.83 -10.83
N PRO A 137 -4.06 -0.49 -10.69
CA PRO A 137 -5.37 -1.00 -10.29
C PRO A 137 -5.78 -0.57 -8.88
N VAL A 138 -4.85 -0.50 -7.92
CA VAL A 138 -5.10 -0.01 -6.55
C VAL A 138 -5.58 1.45 -6.61
N VAL A 139 -4.86 2.29 -7.35
CA VAL A 139 -5.20 3.71 -7.54
C VAL A 139 -6.59 3.86 -8.16
N ARG A 140 -6.88 3.12 -9.24
CA ARG A 140 -8.19 3.17 -9.92
C ARG A 140 -9.34 2.70 -9.03
N ALA A 141 -9.12 1.63 -8.26
CA ALA A 141 -10.13 1.13 -7.33
C ALA A 141 -10.49 2.20 -6.29
N LEU A 142 -9.49 2.80 -5.65
CA LEU A 142 -9.72 3.86 -4.66
C LEU A 142 -10.36 5.11 -5.25
N GLN A 143 -9.92 5.54 -6.44
CA GLN A 143 -10.55 6.66 -7.17
C GLN A 143 -12.02 6.40 -7.48
N SER A 144 -12.38 5.14 -7.79
CA SER A 144 -13.78 4.77 -8.06
C SER A 144 -14.65 4.88 -6.81
N LEU A 145 -14.08 4.62 -5.62
CA LEU A 145 -14.80 4.79 -4.35
C LEU A 145 -15.12 6.25 -4.05
N LEU A 146 -14.21 7.18 -4.39
CA LEU A 146 -14.42 8.62 -4.22
C LEU A 146 -15.60 9.15 -5.04
N ILE A 147 -15.78 8.65 -6.26
CA ILE A 147 -16.86 9.09 -7.16
C ILE A 147 -18.24 8.62 -6.69
N GLN A 148 -18.30 7.47 -6.02
CA GLN A 148 -19.55 6.87 -5.56
C GLN A 148 -20.17 7.55 -4.32
N GLU A 149 -19.49 8.53 -3.71
CA GLU A 149 -20.05 9.37 -2.62
C GLU A 149 -20.63 10.71 -3.12
N SER A 150 -20.52 11.00 -4.43
CA SER A 150 -20.99 12.24 -5.06
C SER A 150 -22.44 12.16 -5.56
#